data_AF-A0A9D8BI11-F1
#
_entry.id   AF-A0A9D8BI11-F1
#
_cell.length_a   1.000
_cell.length_b   1.000
_cell.length_c   1.000
_cell.angle_alpha   90.00
_cell.angle_beta   90.00
_cell.angle_gamma   90.00
#
_symmetry.space_group_name_H-M   'P 1'
#
loop_
_entity.id
_entity.type
_entity.pdbx_description
1 polymer ?
#
loop_
_entity_poly.entity_id
_entity_poly.type
_entity_poly.pdbx_seq_one_letter_code
_entity_poly.pdbx_strand_id
1 'polypeptide(L)' 'MGYLPGSTRASGKDRKRFYGIAKGSLEELHYQCLLAADLEYITPETFAAFDAHIQRVSYLLFKIRQNT' A
#
# COMPACT_ATOMS: atom_id res chain seq x y z
N MET A 1 12.66 -15.42 2.43
CA MET A 1 11.50 -16.18 1.94
C MET A 1 10.69 -16.64 3.16
N GLY A 2 9.69 -15.87 3.59
CA GLY A 2 8.91 -16.13 4.81
C GLY A 2 7.45 -16.43 4.51
N TYR A 3 7.08 -17.68 4.65
CA TYR A 3 5.71 -18.21 4.56
C TYR A 3 4.89 -17.74 5.77
N LEU A 4 3.70 -17.16 5.58
CA LEU A 4 2.78 -16.79 6.67
C LEU A 4 1.55 -17.73 6.66
N PRO A 5 1.54 -18.81 7.46
CA PRO A 5 0.33 -19.58 7.73
C PRO A 5 -0.47 -18.85 8.81
N GLY A 6 -1.64 -18.31 8.47
CA GLY A 6 -2.37 -17.50 9.44
C GLY A 6 -3.73 -16.99 9.00
N SER A 7 -4.57 -17.83 8.39
CA SER A 7 -6.01 -17.57 8.25
C SER A 7 -6.77 -17.78 9.58
N THR A 8 -6.11 -17.58 10.72
CA THR A 8 -6.67 -17.87 12.04
C THR A 8 -6.79 -16.58 12.84
N ARG A 9 -7.93 -15.89 12.65
CA ARG A 9 -8.52 -14.89 13.56
C ARG A 9 -7.50 -13.98 14.28
N ALA A 10 -6.82 -13.14 13.51
CA ALA A 10 -6.03 -12.06 14.08
C ALA A 10 -6.97 -11.11 14.86
N SER A 11 -6.67 -10.89 16.14
CA SER A 11 -7.43 -10.00 17.02
C SER A 11 -7.61 -8.63 16.34
N GLY A 12 -8.66 -7.86 16.68
CA GLY A 12 -8.83 -6.51 16.12
C GLY A 12 -7.58 -5.63 16.24
N LYS A 13 -6.69 -5.94 17.20
CA LYS A 13 -5.37 -5.32 17.39
C LYS A 13 -4.36 -5.66 16.27
N ASP A 14 -4.31 -6.91 15.83
CA ASP A 14 -3.42 -7.35 14.75
C ASP A 14 -3.86 -6.80 13.39
N ARG A 15 -5.18 -6.70 13.17
CA ARG A 15 -5.74 -6.04 11.97
C ARG A 15 -5.31 -4.58 11.89
N LYS A 16 -5.45 -3.81 12.99
CA LYS A 16 -4.97 -2.42 13.05
C LYS A 16 -3.48 -2.29 12.77
N ARG A 17 -2.66 -3.19 13.32
CA ARG A 17 -1.21 -3.23 13.05
C ARG A 17 -0.93 -3.51 11.58
N PHE A 18 -1.62 -4.47 10.98
CA PHE A 18 -1.49 -4.80 9.56
C PHE A 18 -1.85 -3.60 8.66
N TYR A 19 -2.97 -2.91 8.95
CA TYR A 19 -3.32 -1.69 8.20
C TYR A 19 -2.30 -0.56 8.36
N GLY A 20 -1.72 -0.41 9.55
CA GLY A 20 -0.64 0.55 9.78
C GLY A 20 0.59 0.26 8.92
N ILE A 21 1.02 -1.01 8.87
CA ILE A 21 2.14 -1.44 8.02
C ILE A 21 1.79 -1.23 6.54
N ALA A 22 0.61 -1.69 6.11
CA ALA A 22 0.18 -1.56 4.71
C ALA A 22 0.10 -0.09 4.26
N LYS A 23 -0.35 0.82 5.13
CA LYS A 23 -0.33 2.26 4.86
C LYS A 23 1.09 2.79 4.73
N GLY A 24 1.98 2.44 5.66
CA GLY A 24 3.38 2.86 5.62
C GLY A 24 4.06 2.42 4.32
N SER A 25 3.94 1.14 3.98
CA SER A 25 4.52 0.59 2.75
C SER A 25 3.94 1.21 1.47
N LEU A 26 2.67 1.60 1.48
CA LEU A 26 2.06 2.29 0.34
C LEU A 26 2.63 3.70 0.14
N GLU A 27 2.83 4.44 1.23
CA GLU A 27 3.47 5.77 1.18
C GLU A 27 4.94 5.67 0.73
N GLU A 28 5.67 4.68 1.23
CA GLU A 28 7.05 4.40 0.81
C GLU A 28 7.13 4.09 -0.69
N LEU A 29 6.22 3.27 -1.21
CA LEU A 29 6.14 2.96 -2.64
C LEU A 29 5.83 4.21 -3.47
N HIS A 30 4.86 5.02 -3.03
CA HIS A 30 4.51 6.25 -3.74
C HIS A 30 5.70 7.21 -3.83
N TYR A 31 6.43 7.38 -2.73
CA TYR A 31 7.64 8.20 -2.71
C TYR A 31 8.73 7.66 -3.65
N GLN A 32 8.94 6.34 -3.68
CA GLN A 32 9.88 5.71 -4.61
C GLN A 32 9.47 5.90 -6.07
N CYS A 33 8.18 5.80 -6.39
CA CYS A 33 7.67 6.07 -7.74
C CYS A 33 7.88 7.54 -8.14
N LEU A 34 7.65 8.48 -7.22
CA LEU A 34 7.88 9.89 -7.46
C LEU A 34 9.36 10.18 -7.73
N LEU A 35 10.25 9.64 -6.89
CA LEU A 35 11.70 9.76 -7.10
C LEU A 35 12.16 9.11 -8.41
N ALA A 36 11.61 7.95 -8.76
CA ALA A 36 11.92 7.29 -10.02
C ALA A 36 11.46 8.09 -11.24
N ALA A 37 10.33 8.80 -11.14
CA ALA A 37 9.87 9.70 -12.20
C ALA A 37 10.76 10.93 -12.32
N ASP A 38 11.15 11.55 -11.19
CA ASP A 38 12.06 12.71 -11.17
C ASP A 38 13.45 12.39 -11.72
N LEU A 39 13.93 11.16 -11.53
CA LEU A 39 15.19 10.67 -12.08
C LEU A 39 15.06 10.10 -13.51
N GLU A 40 13.89 10.25 -14.13
CA GLU A 40 13.58 9.75 -15.48
C GLU A 40 13.79 8.24 -15.65
N TYR A 41 13.75 7.46 -14.56
CA TYR A 41 13.78 5.99 -14.61
C TYR A 41 12.44 5.40 -15.04
N ILE A 42 11.35 6.14 -14.86
CA ILE A 42 10.02 5.79 -15.37
C ILE A 42 9.42 6.98 -16.11
N THR A 43 8.56 6.68 -17.10
CA THR A 43 7.87 7.74 -17.86
C THR A 43 6.70 8.33 -17.06
N PRO A 44 6.25 9.55 -17.36
CA PRO A 44 5.06 10.14 -16.73
C PRO A 44 3.81 9.28 -16.87
N GLU A 45 3.63 8.57 -17.98
CA GLU A 45 2.51 7.67 -18.21
C GLU A 45 2.58 6.44 -17.30
N THR A 46 3.80 5.91 -17.10
CA THR A 46 4.06 4.80 -16.18
C THR A 46 3.80 5.23 -14.74
N PHE A 47 4.25 6.43 -14.36
CA PHE A 47 3.96 7.02 -13.06
C PHE A 47 2.45 7.20 -12.84
N ALA A 48 1.72 7.74 -13.82
CA ALA A 48 0.28 7.93 -13.73
C ALA A 48 -0.47 6.61 -13.56
N ALA A 49 -0.03 5.54 -14.24
CA ALA A 49 -0.59 4.20 -14.04
C ALA A 49 -0.35 3.69 -12.61
N PHE A 50 0.86 3.84 -12.08
CA PHE A 50 1.17 3.45 -10.70
C PHE A 50 0.41 4.27 -9.67
N ASP A 51 0.32 5.60 -9.83
CA ASP A 51 -0.44 6.45 -8.92
C ASP A 51 -1.93 6.04 -8.90
N ALA A 52 -2.54 5.76 -10.05
CA ALA A 52 -3.92 5.27 -10.11
C ALA A 52 -4.12 3.97 -9.30
N HIS A 53 -3.16 3.05 -9.34
CA HIS A 53 -3.18 1.84 -8.52
C HIS A 53 -2.98 2.13 -7.03
N ILE A 54 -2.04 3.01 -6.69
CA ILE A 54 -1.76 3.45 -5.32
C ILE A 54 -3.00 4.08 -4.69
N GLN A 55 -3.66 5.00 -5.40
CA GLN A 55 -4.91 5.63 -4.95
C GLN A 55 -6.02 4.59 -4.70
N ARG A 56 -6.16 3.61 -5.61
CA ARG A 56 -7.15 2.53 -5.45
C ARG A 56 -6.87 1.68 -4.22
N VAL A 57 -5.62 1.32 -3.97
CA VAL A 57 -5.22 0.54 -2.78
C VAL A 57 -5.43 1.36 -1.51
N SER A 58 -5.07 2.65 -1.51
CA SER A 58 -5.29 3.58 -0.39
C SER A 58 -6.78 3.65 -0.03
N TYR A 59 -7.65 3.79 -1.03
CA TYR A 59 -9.10 3.79 -0.84
C TYR A 59 -9.61 2.48 -0.23
N LEU A 60 -9.14 1.32 -0.73
CA LEU A 60 -9.54 0.02 -0.18
C LEU A 60 -9.08 -0.15 1.27
N LEU A 61 -7.84 0.21 1.59
CA LEU A 61 -7.31 0.17 2.96
C LEU A 61 -8.13 1.08 3.90
N PHE A 62 -8.47 2.29 3.45
CA PHE A 62 -9.29 3.21 4.23
C PHE A 62 -10.70 2.67 4.47
N LYS A 63 -11.34 2.15 3.42
CA LYS A 63 -12.69 1.58 3.47
C LYS A 63 -12.76 0.39 4.43
N ILE A 64 -11.79 -0.52 4.37
CA ILE A 64 -11.76 -1.69 5.25
C ILE A 64 -11.52 -1.29 6.71
N ARG A 65 -10.70 -0.25 6.95
CA ARG A 65 -10.48 0.29 8.30
C ARG A 65 -11.75 0.89 8.92
N GLN A 66 -12.61 1.53 8.13
CA GLN A 66 -13.87 2.11 8.64
C GLN A 66 -14.96 1.06 8.89
N ASN A 67 -14.87 -0.11 8.27
CA ASN A 67 -15.87 -1.18 8.37
C ASN A 67 -15.51 -2.25 9.42
N THR A 68 -14.52 -2.00 10.30
CA THR A 68 -14.07 -2.88 11.39
C THR A 68 -14.20 -2.17 12.73
#